data_AF-A0A2E8E3E7-F1
#
_entry.id   AF-A0A2E8E3E7-F1
#
_cell.length_a   1.000
_cell.length_b   1.000
_cell.length_c   1.000
_cell.angle_alpha   90.00
_cell.angle_beta   90.00
_cell.angle_gamma   90.00
#
_symmetry.space_group_name_H-M   'P 1'
#
loop_
_entity.id
_entity.type
_entity.pdbx_description
1 polymer ?
#
loop_
_entity_poly.entity_id
_entity_poly.type
_entity_poly.pdbx_seq_one_letter_code
_entity_poly.pdbx_strand_id
1 'polypeptide(L)' 'MDPVLALLRDLVAIDSVNPSLVPGGAGEAAIADRVAAALGAAELDVEVSEVAPGRPNVVGVLEGRAPG' A
#
# COMPACT_ATOMS: atom_id res chain seq x y z
N MET A 1 8.73 -18.40 -7.31
CA MET A 1 8.14 -17.27 -8.04
C MET A 1 8.96 -16.05 -7.67
N ASP A 2 9.30 -15.20 -8.62
CA ASP A 2 10.04 -13.96 -8.36
C ASP A 2 9.24 -13.07 -7.37
N PRO A 3 9.87 -12.52 -6.31
CA PRO A 3 9.17 -11.78 -5.27
C PRO A 3 8.51 -10.49 -5.79
N VAL A 4 9.10 -9.83 -6.78
CA VAL A 4 8.51 -8.66 -7.42
C VAL A 4 7.28 -9.07 -8.23
N LEU A 5 7.37 -10.16 -8.99
CA LEU A 5 6.22 -10.67 -9.74
C LEU A 5 5.08 -11.16 -8.83
N ALA A 6 5.40 -11.76 -7.68
CA ALA A 6 4.41 -12.17 -6.69
C ALA A 6 3.68 -10.95 -6.10
N LEU A 7 4.43 -9.93 -5.66
CA LEU A 7 3.84 -8.70 -5.14
C LEU A 7 3.00 -7.98 -6.21
N LEU A 8 3.52 -7.85 -7.43
CA LEU A 8 2.79 -7.22 -8.54
C LEU A 8 1.48 -7.94 -8.82
N ARG A 9 1.48 -9.27 -8.87
CA ARG A 9 0.27 -10.07 -9.08
C ARG A 9 -0.75 -9.82 -7.98
N ASP A 10 -0.31 -9.80 -6.72
CA ASP A 10 -1.21 -9.55 -5.59
C ASP A 10 -1.82 -8.14 -5.66
N LEU A 11 -1.04 -7.12 -6.02
CA LEU A 11 -1.53 -5.75 -6.14
C LEU A 11 -2.51 -5.57 -7.31
N VAL A 12 -2.22 -6.16 -8.48
CA VAL A 12 -3.10 -6.08 -9.66
C VAL A 12 -4.42 -6.83 -9.46
N ALA A 13 -4.45 -7.85 -8.61
CA ALA A 13 -5.67 -8.60 -8.31
C ALA A 13 -6.65 -7.82 -7.43
N ILE A 14 -6.23 -6.72 -6.82
CA ILE A 14 -7.07 -5.88 -5.96
C ILE A 14 -7.75 -4.82 -6.82
N ASP A 15 -9.07 -4.77 -6.78
CA ASP A 15 -9.82 -3.62 -7.30
C ASP A 15 -9.56 -2.42 -6.39
N SER A 16 -8.70 -1.52 -6.85
CA SER A 16 -8.36 -0.27 -6.16
C SER A 16 -8.81 0.97 -6.95
N VAL A 17 -9.85 0.84 -7.79
CA VAL A 17 -10.32 1.95 -8.60
C VAL A 17 -10.89 3.05 -7.70
N ASN A 18 -10.40 4.27 -7.88
CA ASN A 18 -10.81 5.42 -7.07
C ASN A 18 -12.30 5.77 -7.31
N PRO A 19 -13.16 5.70 -6.28
CA PRO A 19 -14.60 5.92 -6.40
C PRO A 19 -14.98 7.37 -6.76
N SER A 20 -14.09 8.34 -6.54
CA SER A 20 -14.32 9.74 -6.93
C SER A 20 -14.10 10.00 -8.42
N LEU A 21 -13.34 9.12 -9.10
CA LEU A 21 -13.10 9.19 -10.54
C LEU A 21 -14.03 8.25 -11.32
N VAL A 22 -14.32 7.07 -10.77
CA VAL A 22 -15.22 6.08 -11.38
C VAL A 22 -16.30 5.71 -10.37
N PRO A 23 -17.57 6.05 -10.62
CA PRO A 23 -18.67 5.67 -9.75
C PRO A 23 -18.72 4.15 -9.53
N GLY A 24 -18.76 3.73 -8.27
CA GLY A 24 -18.79 2.30 -7.89
C GLY A 24 -17.42 1.62 -7.80
N GLY A 25 -16.31 2.34 -7.99
CA GLY A 25 -14.97 1.81 -7.71
C GLY A 25 -14.81 1.40 -6.24
N ALA A 26 -14.08 0.31 -5.98
CA ALA A 26 -13.94 -0.25 -4.64
C ALA A 26 -13.08 0.60 -3.68
N GLY A 27 -12.25 1.51 -4.20
CA GLY A 27 -11.38 2.39 -3.41
C GLY A 27 -10.10 1.73 -2.91
N GLU A 28 -9.28 2.51 -2.23
CA GLU A 28 -7.87 2.22 -2.01
C GLU A 28 -7.58 1.40 -0.74
N ALA A 29 -8.58 1.12 0.10
CA ALA A 29 -8.37 0.49 1.41
C ALA A 29 -7.67 -0.88 1.33
N ALA A 30 -8.18 -1.79 0.48
CA ALA A 30 -7.63 -3.14 0.37
C ALA A 30 -6.18 -3.17 -0.17
N ILE A 31 -5.87 -2.27 -1.12
CA ILE A 31 -4.51 -2.20 -1.65
C ILE A 31 -3.55 -1.55 -0.64
N ALA A 32 -4.03 -0.58 0.14
CA ALA A 32 -3.25 0.01 1.23
C ALA A 32 -2.88 -1.04 2.28
N ASP A 33 -3.83 -1.87 2.72
CA ASP A 33 -3.57 -2.98 3.65
C ASP A 33 -2.52 -3.96 3.10
N ARG A 34 -2.62 -4.30 1.81
CA ARG A 34 -1.67 -5.21 1.16
C ARG A 34 -0.26 -4.61 1.08
N VAL A 35 -0.14 -3.31 0.79
CA VAL A 35 1.13 -2.60 0.75
C VAL A 35 1.73 -2.48 2.15
N ALA A 36 0.93 -2.13 3.17
CA ALA A 36 1.38 -2.06 4.55
C ALA A 36 1.94 -3.42 5.03
N ALA A 37 1.25 -4.51 4.70
CA ALA A 37 1.73 -5.87 4.99
C ALA A 37 3.04 -6.21 4.26
N ALA A 38 3.22 -5.75 3.01
CA ALA A 38 4.45 -5.97 2.25
C ALA A 38 5.64 -5.22 2.88
N LEU A 39 5.42 -3.97 3.30
CA LEU A 39 6.45 -3.13 3.93
C LEU A 39 6.82 -3.67 5.31
N GLY A 40 5.84 -4.10 6.11
CA GLY A 40 6.08 -4.71 7.42
C GLY A 40 6.84 -6.03 7.31
N ALA A 41 6.54 -6.86 6.30
CA ALA A 41 7.31 -8.07 6.03
C ALA A 41 8.76 -7.81 5.58
N ALA A 42 9.04 -6.59 5.09
CA ALA A 42 10.38 -6.12 4.76
C ALA A 42 11.08 -5.41 5.93
N GLU A 43 10.49 -5.42 7.14
CA GLU A 43 11.01 -4.82 8.37
C GLU A 43 11.14 -3.28 8.32
N LEU A 44 10.29 -2.61 7.53
CA LEU A 44 10.15 -1.16 7.59
C LEU A 44 9.24 -0.75 8.76
N ASP A 45 9.45 0.46 9.27
CA ASP A 45 8.45 1.10 10.13
C ASP A 45 7.29 1.58 9.23
N VAL A 46 6.06 1.16 9.54
CA VAL A 46 4.91 1.35 8.65
C VAL A 46 3.85 2.17 9.35
N GLU A 47 3.50 3.31 8.75
CA GLU A 47 2.37 4.14 9.15
C GLU A 47 1.27 4.11 8.10
N VAL A 48 0.03 3.92 8.54
CA VAL A 48 -1.17 4.09 7.70
C VAL A 48 -1.97 5.25 8.24
N SER A 49 -2.24 6.25 7.38
CA SER A 49 -2.92 7.49 7.76
C SER A 49 -4.13 7.72 6.87
N GLU A 50 -5.30 7.94 7.46
CA GLU A 50 -6.51 8.31 6.73
C GLU A 50 -6.50 9.81 6.44
N VAL A 51 -6.09 10.19 5.22
CA VAL A 51 -6.01 11.61 4.83
C VAL A 51 -7.36 12.20 4.40
N ALA A 52 -8.31 11.33 4.05
CA ALA A 52 -9.73 11.63 3.85
C ALA A 52 -10.53 10.31 3.97
N PRO A 53 -11.86 10.35 4.16
CA PRO A 53 -12.67 9.14 4.31
C PRO A 53 -12.41 8.12 3.19
N GLY A 54 -11.94 6.94 3.57
CA GLY A 54 -11.63 5.85 2.63
C GLY A 54 -10.43 6.08 1.73
N ARG A 55 -9.58 7.07 2.04
CA ARG A 55 -8.39 7.47 1.26
C ARG A 55 -7.13 7.33 2.14
N PRO A 56 -6.68 6.11 2.44
CA PRO A 56 -5.49 5.90 3.24
C PRO A 56 -4.20 6.20 2.45
N ASN A 57 -3.21 6.77 3.13
CA ASN A 57 -1.82 6.75 2.72
C ASN A 57 -1.08 5.66 3.50
N VAL A 58 -0.10 5.01 2.87
CA VAL A 58 0.82 4.06 3.52
C VAL A 58 2.24 4.59 3.33
N VAL A 59 2.96 4.74 4.44
CA VAL A 59 4.35 5.19 4.46
C VAL A 59 5.19 4.11 5.12
N GLY A 60 6.23 3.66 4.41
CA GLY A 60 7.25 2.76 4.95
C GLY A 60 8.58 3.51 5.10
N VAL A 61 9.13 3.51 6.31
CA VAL A 61 10.42 4.15 6.60
C VAL A 61 11.47 3.07 6.82
N LEU A 62 12.59 3.20 6.10
CA LEU A 62 13.81 2.44 6.36
C LEU A 62 14.85 3.39 6.94
N GLU A 63 15.16 3.20 8.23
CA GLU A 63 16.15 4.03 8.92
C GLU A 63 17.54 3.85 8.31
N GLY A 64 18.17 4.99 8.00
CA GLY A 64 19.52 5.03 7.44
C GLY A 64 20.56 4.58 8.48
N ARG A 65 21.59 3.86 8.02
CA ARG A 65 22.67 3.38 8.91
C ARG A 65 23.70 4.46 9.28
N ALA A 66 23.65 5.61 8.62
CA ALA A 66 24.51 6.76 8.85
C ALA A 66 23.78 8.07 8.49
N PRO A 67 24.12 9.20 9.13
CA PRO A 67 23.67 10.53 8.70
C PRO A 67 24.14 10.85 7.28
N GLY A 68 23.34 11.64 6.57
CA GLY A 68 23.68 12.18 5.25
C GLY A 68 24.60 13.40 5.30
#